data_AF-A0A521V763-F1
#
_entry.id   AF-A0A521V763-F1
#
_cell.length_a   1.000
_cell.length_b   1.000
_cell.length_c   1.000
_cell.angle_alpha   90.00
_cell.angle_beta   90.00
_cell.angle_gamma   90.00
#
_symmetry.space_group_name_H-M   'P 1'
#
loop_
_entity.id
_entity.type
_entity.pdbx_description
1 polymer ?
#
loop_
_entity_poly.entity_id
_entity_poly.type
_entity_poly.pdbx_seq_one_letter_code
_entity_poly.pdbx_strand_id
1 'polypeptide(L)'
;MRRCHAVPAPLRRARGRHPERRAAPARPGCRHRARRQEGPPGSPVDRQCLRSAGRAGCRRLRRHAPAGGSAHQRRQHLLRALRLVSLAARLLPLLDLTSLGEDDTPARIRALCASARGPHGLPAALCVYPEHVTTVREAMAGTPVKVATVVNFPDGGDDAARIARETRRAIAAGAGEIDMVLPWRALCVGQATLARYCVDIARGVCGPGVTLKLILETGSIADPALIRQACDLGLDAGVDFLKTSTGKAATGATPEAAAVMLDAIAERGGRCGFKAAGRIRTLEDARIHLDLAEARLGAAWITPAHFRIGASSLFGVITAALEVAP
;
A
#
# COMPACT_ATOMS: atom_id res chain seq x y z
N MET A 1 -60.18 -3.94 22.94
CA MET A 1 -59.85 -4.45 24.29
C MET A 1 -58.34 -4.65 24.38
N ARG A 2 -57.69 -3.88 25.24
CA ARG A 2 -56.23 -3.89 25.47
C ARG A 2 -55.86 -5.11 26.32
N ARG A 3 -54.78 -5.83 26.00
CA ARG A 3 -54.09 -6.70 26.96
C ARG A 3 -52.63 -6.30 27.03
N CYS A 4 -52.27 -5.76 28.18
CA CYS A 4 -50.93 -5.47 28.65
C CYS A 4 -50.37 -6.70 29.36
N HIS A 5 -49.15 -7.11 29.05
CA HIS A 5 -48.25 -7.89 29.90
C HIS A 5 -46.83 -7.68 29.36
N ALA A 6 -45.73 -7.60 30.10
CA ALA A 6 -45.40 -7.11 31.43
C ALA A 6 -43.86 -6.99 31.37
N VAL A 7 -43.29 -5.86 31.79
CA VAL A 7 -41.83 -5.61 31.78
C VAL A 7 -41.23 -6.15 33.08
N PRO A 8 -40.14 -6.95 33.05
CA PRO A 8 -39.42 -7.31 34.27
C PRO A 8 -38.47 -6.18 34.73
N ALA A 9 -38.48 -5.93 36.04
CA ALA A 9 -37.68 -4.93 36.75
C ALA A 9 -36.16 -5.23 36.75
N PRO A 10 -35.29 -4.20 36.94
CA PRO A 10 -33.85 -4.36 36.93
C PRO A 10 -33.31 -4.90 38.27
N LEU A 11 -32.45 -5.92 38.21
CA LEU A 11 -31.70 -6.44 39.35
C LEU A 11 -30.56 -5.50 39.75
N ARG A 12 -30.47 -5.31 41.07
CA ARG A 12 -29.55 -4.40 41.77
C ARG A 12 -28.08 -4.81 41.66
N ARG A 13 -27.25 -3.77 41.66
CA ARG A 13 -25.78 -3.75 41.74
C ARG A 13 -25.23 -4.62 42.88
N ALA A 14 -24.23 -5.44 42.56
CA ALA A 14 -23.24 -5.92 43.51
C ALA A 14 -21.88 -5.28 43.19
N ARG A 15 -21.35 -4.51 44.16
CA ARG A 15 -20.00 -3.93 44.14
C ARG A 15 -19.00 -5.04 44.43
N GLY A 16 -18.17 -5.39 43.45
CA GLY A 16 -17.02 -6.30 43.58
C GLY A 16 -15.73 -5.54 43.38
N ARG A 17 -14.80 -5.69 44.32
CA ARG A 17 -13.61 -4.85 44.54
C ARG A 17 -12.51 -5.12 43.50
N HIS A 18 -11.85 -4.03 43.07
CA HIS A 18 -10.57 -4.04 42.37
C HIS A 18 -9.46 -4.63 43.25
N PRO A 19 -8.60 -5.51 42.73
CA PRO A 19 -7.26 -5.71 43.27
C PRO A 19 -6.28 -4.74 42.59
N GLU A 20 -5.73 -3.86 43.41
CA GLU A 20 -4.60 -2.98 43.11
C GLU A 20 -3.40 -3.79 42.58
N ARG A 21 -2.97 -3.54 41.34
CA ARG A 21 -1.65 -3.98 40.88
C ARG A 21 -0.61 -2.96 41.34
N ARG A 22 0.09 -3.33 42.40
CA ARG A 22 1.27 -2.64 42.93
C ARG A 22 2.37 -2.54 41.86
N ALA A 23 2.87 -1.32 41.70
CA ALA A 23 4.06 -1.01 40.92
C ALA A 23 5.30 -1.71 41.51
N ALA A 24 6.12 -2.30 40.63
CA ALA A 24 7.42 -2.84 40.99
C ALA A 24 8.47 -1.71 41.08
N PRO A 25 9.41 -1.77 42.02
CA PRO A 25 10.37 -0.69 42.26
C PRO A 25 11.49 -0.65 41.20
N ALA A 26 11.89 0.57 40.84
CA ALA A 26 13.05 0.88 40.04
C ALA A 26 14.35 0.40 40.73
N ARG A 27 15.23 -0.26 39.98
CA ARG A 27 16.59 -0.61 40.42
C ARG A 27 17.57 0.55 40.16
N PRO A 28 18.59 0.72 41.02
CA PRO A 28 19.44 1.90 41.06
C PRO A 28 20.50 1.90 39.94
N GLY A 29 20.95 3.11 39.60
CA GLY A 29 21.79 3.39 38.44
C GLY A 29 23.25 2.92 38.56
N CYS A 30 23.82 2.64 37.38
CA CYS A 30 25.26 2.63 37.17
C CYS A 30 25.68 3.99 36.61
N ARG A 31 26.31 4.80 37.47
CA ARG A 31 27.17 5.91 37.06
C ARG A 31 28.44 5.31 36.45
N HIS A 32 28.68 5.51 35.16
CA HIS A 32 30.03 5.41 34.62
C HIS A 32 30.52 6.79 34.19
N ARG A 33 31.49 7.24 34.98
CA ARG A 33 32.25 8.47 34.81
C ARG A 33 32.99 8.43 33.49
N ALA A 34 32.98 9.58 32.82
CA ALA A 34 33.96 9.96 31.83
C ALA A 34 35.40 9.78 32.37
N ARG A 35 36.25 9.15 31.57
CA ARG A 35 37.69 9.40 31.60
C ARG A 35 38.14 9.80 30.21
N ARG A 36 38.53 11.08 30.12
CA ARG A 36 39.41 11.63 29.11
C ARG A 36 40.75 10.90 29.19
N GLN A 37 41.33 10.56 28.03
CA GLN A 37 42.78 10.52 27.89
C GLN A 37 43.14 11.33 26.65
N GLU A 38 43.93 12.37 26.91
CA GLU A 38 44.60 13.23 25.96
C GLU A 38 45.92 12.57 25.52
N GLY A 39 46.28 12.75 24.26
CA GLY A 39 47.58 12.44 23.68
C GLY A 39 47.83 13.39 22.50
N PRO A 40 48.86 14.27 22.54
CA PRO A 40 49.03 15.39 21.60
C PRO A 40 50.16 15.10 20.57
N PRO A 41 50.75 16.09 19.87
CA PRO A 41 50.35 16.54 18.53
C PRO A 41 51.51 16.48 17.50
N GLY A 42 51.27 16.96 16.28
CA GLY A 42 52.31 17.68 15.52
C GLY A 42 52.84 17.00 14.24
N SER A 43 52.30 17.44 13.11
CA SER A 43 53.00 17.47 11.82
C SER A 43 54.25 18.36 11.88
N PRO A 44 55.16 18.25 10.90
CA PRO A 44 55.25 19.40 9.99
C PRO A 44 55.26 19.02 8.52
N VAL A 45 54.59 19.90 7.79
CA VAL A 45 54.68 20.15 6.37
C VAL A 45 56.08 20.65 6.07
N ASP A 46 56.74 20.15 5.03
CA ASP A 46 57.86 20.88 4.44
C ASP A 46 57.80 20.90 2.92
N ARG A 47 57.77 22.12 2.39
CA ARG A 47 57.80 22.47 0.97
C ARG A 47 59.19 23.04 0.68
N GLN A 48 59.99 22.32 -0.11
CA GLN A 48 60.91 22.80 -1.16
C GLN A 48 61.81 21.61 -1.50
N CYS A 49 62.16 21.27 -2.74
CA CYS A 49 62.80 22.11 -3.71
C CYS A 49 62.91 21.34 -5.04
N LEU A 50 63.01 22.11 -6.12
CA LEU A 50 63.14 21.67 -7.50
C LEU A 50 64.52 21.06 -7.80
N ARG A 51 64.54 20.29 -8.90
CA ARG A 51 65.67 19.93 -9.78
C ARG A 51 66.39 18.61 -9.48
N SER A 52 66.09 17.60 -10.29
CA SER A 52 67.10 17.03 -11.20
C SER A 52 66.45 16.01 -12.16
N ALA A 53 66.88 16.06 -13.41
CA ALA A 53 66.37 15.29 -14.52
C ALA A 53 66.81 13.82 -14.47
N GLY A 54 65.97 12.92 -14.96
CA GLY A 54 66.31 11.52 -15.17
C GLY A 54 65.27 10.81 -16.02
N ARG A 55 65.53 10.72 -17.32
CA ARG A 55 64.71 10.01 -18.33
C ARG A 55 64.57 8.53 -17.95
N ALA A 56 63.34 8.03 -17.81
CA ALA A 56 62.97 6.65 -18.18
C ALA A 56 61.46 6.41 -18.01
N GLY A 57 60.81 5.87 -19.05
CA GLY A 57 59.64 5.01 -18.86
C GLY A 57 58.26 5.65 -18.94
N CYS A 58 57.90 6.25 -20.08
CA CYS A 58 56.50 6.47 -20.43
C CYS A 58 55.83 5.12 -20.79
N ARG A 59 55.52 4.29 -19.79
CA ARG A 59 54.61 3.15 -19.96
C ARG A 59 53.18 3.68 -19.81
N ARG A 60 52.50 3.76 -20.96
CA ARG A 60 51.08 4.08 -21.09
C ARG A 60 50.26 3.32 -20.05
N LEU A 61 49.66 4.05 -19.11
CA LEU A 61 48.46 3.62 -18.42
C LEU A 61 47.35 3.54 -19.48
N ARG A 62 47.23 2.36 -20.12
CA ARG A 62 45.97 1.99 -20.77
C ARG A 62 44.95 1.93 -19.65
N ARG A 63 44.14 2.98 -19.53
CA ARG A 63 42.86 2.92 -18.82
C ARG A 63 42.13 1.72 -19.41
N HIS A 64 41.93 0.67 -18.62
CA HIS A 64 40.98 -0.37 -18.97
C HIS A 64 39.61 0.29 -19.06
N ALA A 65 39.21 0.67 -20.27
CA ALA A 65 37.81 0.88 -20.58
C ALA A 65 37.07 -0.41 -20.16
N PRO A 66 35.92 -0.30 -19.46
CA PRO A 66 35.13 -1.49 -19.17
C PRO A 66 34.85 -2.17 -20.52
N ALA A 67 35.07 -3.48 -20.59
CA ALA A 67 34.87 -4.25 -21.81
C ALA A 67 33.45 -4.00 -22.32
N GLY A 68 33.32 -3.13 -23.32
CA GLY A 68 32.06 -2.76 -23.91
C GLY A 68 31.49 -3.97 -24.61
N GLY A 69 30.37 -4.49 -24.11
CA GLY A 69 29.65 -5.60 -24.73
C GLY A 69 29.40 -5.35 -26.22
N SER A 70 29.25 -6.40 -27.01
CA SER A 70 29.08 -6.31 -28.47
C SER A 70 27.95 -5.33 -28.86
N ALA A 71 27.95 -4.82 -30.10
CA ALA A 71 26.87 -3.95 -30.57
C ALA A 71 25.48 -4.58 -30.37
N HIS A 72 25.40 -5.91 -30.49
CA HIS A 72 24.21 -6.69 -30.17
C HIS A 72 23.81 -6.61 -28.70
N GLN A 73 24.75 -6.81 -27.77
CA GLN A 73 24.51 -6.70 -26.32
C GLN A 73 24.08 -5.28 -25.92
N ARG A 74 24.70 -4.25 -26.49
CA ARG A 74 24.31 -2.84 -26.25
C ARG A 74 22.88 -2.56 -26.74
N ARG A 75 22.52 -3.07 -27.93
CA ARG A 75 21.15 -2.96 -28.47
C ARG A 75 20.13 -3.67 -27.59
N GLN A 76 20.43 -4.89 -27.14
CA GLN A 76 19.55 -5.64 -26.24
C GLN A 76 19.35 -4.92 -24.90
N HIS A 77 20.42 -4.36 -24.34
CA HIS A 77 20.34 -3.60 -23.10
C HIS A 77 19.45 -2.36 -23.25
N LEU A 78 19.63 -1.58 -24.32
CA LEU A 78 18.79 -0.42 -24.61
C LEU A 78 17.31 -0.81 -24.77
N LEU A 79 17.02 -1.88 -25.53
CA LEU A 79 15.64 -2.36 -25.70
C LEU A 79 15.01 -2.80 -24.38
N ARG A 80 15.78 -3.44 -23.50
CA ARG A 80 15.31 -3.81 -22.16
C ARG A 80 15.02 -2.57 -21.32
N ALA A 81 15.91 -1.58 -21.31
CA ALA A 81 15.72 -0.33 -20.59
C ALA A 81 14.44 0.41 -21.05
N LEU A 82 14.25 0.56 -22.37
CA LEU A 82 13.07 1.20 -22.95
C LEU A 82 11.77 0.48 -22.56
N ARG A 83 11.77 -0.86 -22.50
CA ARG A 83 10.61 -1.65 -22.05
C ARG A 83 10.27 -1.38 -20.58
N LEU A 84 11.28 -1.26 -19.72
CA LEU A 84 11.08 -0.97 -18.30
C LEU A 84 10.56 0.45 -18.08
N VAL A 85 11.11 1.44 -18.78
CA VAL A 85 10.63 2.84 -18.76
C VAL A 85 9.17 2.89 -19.20
N SER A 86 8.83 2.24 -20.32
CA SER A 86 7.46 2.19 -20.83
C SER A 86 6.48 1.55 -19.84
N LEU A 87 6.87 0.44 -19.21
CA LEU A 87 6.06 -0.22 -18.20
C LEU A 87 5.89 0.65 -16.95
N ALA A 88 6.96 1.28 -16.46
CA ALA A 88 6.92 2.18 -15.31
C ALA A 88 5.99 3.37 -15.57
N ALA A 89 6.07 3.97 -16.76
CA ALA A 89 5.22 5.09 -17.17
C ALA A 89 3.73 4.69 -17.21
N ARG A 90 3.43 3.44 -17.63
CA ARG A 90 2.07 2.89 -17.61
C ARG A 90 1.57 2.61 -16.19
N LEU A 91 2.44 2.13 -15.30
CA LEU A 91 2.08 1.72 -13.93
C LEU A 91 1.90 2.90 -12.98
N LEU A 92 2.68 3.98 -13.12
CA LEU A 92 2.60 5.14 -12.24
C LEU A 92 1.17 5.68 -12.07
N PRO A 93 0.41 6.01 -13.14
CA PRO A 93 -0.95 6.53 -13.00
C PRO A 93 -1.97 5.48 -12.52
N LEU A 94 -1.58 4.21 -12.37
CA LEU A 94 -2.42 3.13 -11.83
C LEU A 94 -2.06 2.82 -10.37
N LEU A 95 -1.09 3.52 -9.79
CA LEU A 95 -0.60 3.24 -8.45
C LEU A 95 -1.48 3.91 -7.38
N ASP A 96 -1.87 3.13 -6.38
CA ASP A 96 -2.28 3.62 -5.07
C ASP A 96 -1.05 3.61 -4.16
N LEU A 97 -0.35 4.76 -4.09
CA LEU A 97 0.84 4.93 -3.27
C LEU A 97 0.46 4.82 -1.79
N THR A 98 0.86 3.72 -1.17
CA THR A 98 0.32 3.32 0.13
C THR A 98 1.33 3.53 1.25
N SER A 99 0.92 4.16 2.35
CA SER A 99 1.64 4.18 3.63
C SER A 99 0.69 3.88 4.77
N LEU A 100 0.87 2.70 5.36
CA LEU A 100 0.06 2.18 6.46
C LEU A 100 1.00 1.69 7.57
N GLY A 101 2.04 2.46 7.88
CA GLY A 101 3.00 2.17 8.95
C GLY A 101 2.44 2.61 10.31
N GLU A 102 2.72 1.85 11.36
CA GLU A 102 2.34 2.25 12.74
C GLU A 102 3.16 3.45 13.23
N ASP A 103 4.30 3.69 12.62
CA ASP A 103 5.21 4.81 12.87
C ASP A 103 5.00 5.97 11.87
N ASP A 104 3.93 5.95 11.08
CA ASP A 104 3.60 7.07 10.21
C ASP A 104 3.27 8.33 11.04
N THR A 105 3.82 9.45 10.59
CA THR A 105 3.58 10.76 11.20
C THR A 105 3.14 11.74 10.12
N PRO A 106 2.44 12.84 10.47
CA PRO A 106 2.08 13.85 9.50
C PRO A 106 3.27 14.39 8.68
N ALA A 107 4.47 14.45 9.28
CA ALA A 107 5.68 14.86 8.58
C ALA A 107 6.11 13.84 7.51
N ARG A 108 6.09 12.54 7.83
CA ARG A 108 6.41 11.46 6.87
C ARG A 108 5.38 11.40 5.74
N ILE A 109 4.10 11.55 6.06
CA ILE A 109 3.04 11.58 5.05
C ILE A 109 3.17 12.80 4.13
N ARG A 110 3.54 13.98 4.65
CA ARG A 110 3.86 15.14 3.81
C ARG A 110 5.05 14.89 2.89
N ALA A 111 6.10 14.23 3.39
CA ALA A 111 7.26 13.87 2.56
C ALA A 111 6.87 12.88 1.44
N LEU A 112 6.00 11.91 1.74
CA LEU A 112 5.43 10.99 0.73
C LEU A 112 4.60 11.73 -0.32
N CYS A 113 3.79 12.71 0.10
CA CYS A 113 3.03 13.55 -0.84
C CYS A 113 3.95 14.40 -1.73
N ALA A 114 5.04 14.94 -1.15
CA ALA A 114 6.03 15.69 -1.91
C ALA A 114 6.76 14.82 -2.95
N SER A 115 7.12 13.59 -2.60
CA SER A 115 7.73 12.65 -3.56
C SER A 115 6.74 12.22 -4.65
N ALA A 116 5.46 12.03 -4.30
CA ALA A 116 4.40 11.71 -5.25
C ALA A 116 4.16 12.82 -6.30
N ARG A 117 4.50 14.07 -5.98
CA ARG A 117 4.46 15.23 -6.89
C ARG A 117 5.71 15.38 -7.77
N GLY A 118 6.59 14.38 -7.78
CA GLY A 118 7.81 14.39 -8.58
C GLY A 118 7.57 14.60 -10.09
N PRO A 119 8.65 14.77 -10.87
CA PRO A 119 8.56 15.18 -12.27
C PRO A 119 8.01 14.10 -13.23
N HIS A 120 7.84 12.87 -12.76
CA HIS A 120 7.51 11.71 -13.58
C HIS A 120 6.01 11.51 -13.85
N GLY A 121 5.15 12.31 -13.23
CA GLY A 121 3.70 12.13 -13.23
C GLY A 121 3.17 11.82 -11.83
N LEU A 122 1.87 11.60 -11.73
CA LEU A 122 1.16 11.42 -10.46
C LEU A 122 0.62 9.99 -10.31
N PRO A 123 0.60 9.44 -9.09
CA PRO A 123 -0.14 8.21 -8.79
C PRO A 123 -1.65 8.44 -8.92
N ALA A 124 -2.42 7.36 -9.05
CA ALA A 124 -3.89 7.42 -9.03
C ALA A 124 -4.42 7.94 -7.69
N ALA A 125 -3.85 7.41 -6.60
CA ALA A 125 -4.25 7.73 -5.24
C ALA A 125 -3.08 7.66 -4.26
N LEU A 126 -3.26 8.28 -3.10
CA LEU A 126 -2.49 8.01 -1.88
C LEU A 126 -3.38 7.28 -0.89
N CYS A 127 -2.93 6.15 -0.37
CA CYS A 127 -3.66 5.33 0.61
C CYS A 127 -2.96 5.38 1.97
N VAL A 128 -3.62 6.00 2.97
CA VAL A 128 -3.07 6.20 4.32
C VAL A 128 -4.05 5.80 5.41
N TYR A 129 -3.60 5.72 6.66
CA TYR A 129 -4.51 5.52 7.79
C TYR A 129 -5.46 6.73 7.97
N PRO A 130 -6.66 6.55 8.54
CA PRO A 130 -7.69 7.60 8.63
C PRO A 130 -7.22 8.90 9.28
N GLU A 131 -6.34 8.84 10.29
CA GLU A 131 -5.74 10.00 10.97
C GLU A 131 -4.88 10.89 10.07
N HIS A 132 -4.44 10.37 8.92
CA HIS A 132 -3.57 11.08 7.98
C HIS A 132 -4.31 11.59 6.74
N VAL A 133 -5.61 11.27 6.59
CA VAL A 133 -6.43 11.69 5.44
C VAL A 133 -6.40 13.20 5.24
N THR A 134 -6.61 13.98 6.30
CA THR A 134 -6.56 15.45 6.23
C THR A 134 -5.18 15.95 5.77
N THR A 135 -4.11 15.33 6.25
CA THR A 135 -2.73 15.68 5.86
C THR A 135 -2.49 15.45 4.36
N VAL A 136 -2.93 14.30 3.83
CA VAL A 136 -2.81 14.02 2.39
C VAL A 136 -3.67 14.98 1.57
N ARG A 137 -4.91 15.22 1.98
CA ARG A 137 -5.84 16.13 1.29
C ARG A 137 -5.24 17.54 1.14
N GLU A 138 -4.64 18.06 2.21
CA GLU A 138 -3.99 19.38 2.18
C GLU A 138 -2.71 19.35 1.32
N ALA A 139 -1.84 18.36 1.51
CA ALA A 139 -0.58 18.26 0.79
C ALA A 139 -0.77 17.99 -0.71
N MET A 140 -1.88 17.35 -1.11
CA MET A 140 -2.23 17.01 -2.49
C MET A 140 -3.30 17.92 -3.10
N ALA A 141 -3.62 19.04 -2.44
CA ALA A 141 -4.56 20.02 -2.95
C ALA A 141 -4.16 20.51 -4.36
N GLY A 142 -5.16 20.68 -5.23
CA GLY A 142 -4.97 21.09 -6.63
C GLY A 142 -4.46 19.98 -7.56
N THR A 143 -4.31 18.74 -7.08
CA THR A 143 -3.98 17.59 -7.94
C THR A 143 -5.19 16.69 -8.16
N PRO A 144 -5.21 15.87 -9.23
CA PRO A 144 -6.25 14.85 -9.41
C PRO A 144 -6.09 13.62 -8.50
N VAL A 145 -5.01 13.54 -7.70
CA VAL A 145 -4.69 12.36 -6.88
C VAL A 145 -5.79 12.14 -5.84
N LYS A 146 -6.36 10.94 -5.84
CA LYS A 146 -7.41 10.57 -4.89
C LYS A 146 -6.83 10.32 -3.50
N VAL A 147 -7.61 10.63 -2.47
CA VAL A 147 -7.26 10.31 -1.08
C VAL A 147 -8.03 9.06 -0.67
N ALA A 148 -7.30 7.95 -0.57
CA ALA A 148 -7.81 6.67 -0.12
C ALA A 148 -7.44 6.42 1.34
N THR A 149 -8.28 5.69 2.05
CA THR A 149 -7.97 5.17 3.40
C THR A 149 -8.58 3.79 3.62
N VAL A 150 -8.29 3.18 4.76
CA VAL A 150 -8.73 1.83 5.10
C VAL A 150 -9.74 1.84 6.26
N VAL A 151 -10.69 0.91 6.22
CA VAL A 151 -11.65 0.66 7.31
C VAL A 151 -11.81 -0.84 7.55
N ASN A 152 -12.24 -1.21 8.76
CA ASN A 152 -12.26 -2.59 9.24
C ASN A 152 -10.89 -3.27 9.16
N PHE A 153 -9.83 -2.48 9.25
CA PHE A 153 -8.48 -2.87 8.84
C PHE A 153 -7.56 -3.04 10.06
N PRO A 154 -6.61 -4.01 10.01
CA PRO A 154 -6.44 -5.02 8.97
C PRO A 154 -7.27 -6.30 9.20
N ASP A 155 -7.95 -6.40 10.34
CA ASP A 155 -8.46 -7.67 10.85
C ASP A 155 -9.66 -8.22 10.06
N GLY A 156 -10.52 -7.37 9.50
CA GLY A 156 -11.74 -7.82 8.83
C GLY A 156 -12.75 -8.41 9.81
N GLY A 157 -13.09 -7.67 10.88
CA GLY A 157 -14.12 -8.06 11.84
C GLY A 157 -15.54 -7.94 11.27
N ASP A 158 -16.53 -8.49 11.98
CA ASP A 158 -17.94 -8.53 11.58
C ASP A 158 -18.83 -7.48 12.30
N ASP A 159 -18.23 -6.55 13.04
CA ASP A 159 -18.95 -5.46 13.69
C ASP A 159 -19.34 -4.37 12.66
N ALA A 160 -20.56 -4.50 12.14
CA ALA A 160 -21.19 -3.53 11.25
C ALA A 160 -21.22 -2.09 11.84
N ALA A 161 -21.38 -1.94 13.15
CA ALA A 161 -21.39 -0.62 13.77
C ALA A 161 -19.99 0.01 13.77
N ARG A 162 -18.93 -0.77 13.99
CA ARG A 162 -17.54 -0.33 13.80
C ARG A 162 -17.31 0.13 12.37
N ILE A 163 -17.65 -0.70 11.39
CA ILE A 163 -17.51 -0.38 9.96
C ILE A 163 -18.19 0.95 9.63
N ALA A 164 -19.44 1.13 10.06
CA ALA A 164 -20.18 2.37 9.82
C ALA A 164 -19.52 3.59 10.48
N ARG A 165 -19.06 3.48 11.73
CA ARG A 165 -18.39 4.60 12.42
C ARG A 165 -17.06 4.97 11.76
N GLU A 166 -16.23 3.99 11.45
CA GLU A 166 -14.92 4.21 10.82
C GLU A 166 -15.09 4.83 9.42
N THR A 167 -16.04 4.32 8.63
CA THR A 167 -16.33 4.85 7.29
C THR A 167 -16.82 6.30 7.35
N ARG A 168 -17.76 6.63 8.24
CA ARG A 168 -18.22 8.03 8.43
C ARG A 168 -17.08 8.95 8.84
N ARG A 169 -16.21 8.51 9.75
CA ARG A 169 -15.05 9.29 10.20
C ARG A 169 -14.08 9.55 9.04
N ALA A 170 -13.79 8.53 8.24
CA ALA A 170 -12.91 8.64 7.09
C ALA A 170 -13.45 9.63 6.04
N ILE A 171 -14.74 9.53 5.71
CA ILE A 171 -15.40 10.45 4.77
C ILE A 171 -15.41 11.88 5.32
N ALA A 172 -15.72 12.06 6.61
CA ALA A 172 -15.69 13.38 7.25
C ALA A 172 -14.29 14.02 7.25
N ALA A 173 -13.22 13.21 7.29
CA ALA A 173 -11.84 13.69 7.14
C ALA A 173 -11.48 14.07 5.69
N GLY A 174 -12.32 13.70 4.71
CA GLY A 174 -12.15 14.02 3.30
C GLY A 174 -11.60 12.87 2.44
N ALA A 175 -11.73 11.62 2.88
CA ALA A 175 -11.41 10.47 2.04
C ALA A 175 -12.41 10.36 0.88
N GLY A 176 -11.90 10.30 -0.35
CA GLY A 176 -12.70 10.07 -1.55
C GLY A 176 -12.81 8.58 -1.92
N GLU A 177 -11.94 7.74 -1.36
CA GLU A 177 -11.96 6.30 -1.56
C GLU A 177 -11.77 5.56 -0.22
N ILE A 178 -12.54 4.49 0.00
CA ILE A 178 -12.52 3.64 1.19
C ILE A 178 -12.13 2.22 0.77
N ASP A 179 -11.05 1.70 1.33
CA ASP A 179 -10.61 0.32 1.18
C ASP A 179 -11.06 -0.46 2.43
N MET A 180 -12.22 -1.12 2.37
CA MET A 180 -12.78 -1.91 3.47
C MET A 180 -12.27 -3.35 3.44
N VAL A 181 -11.91 -3.92 4.59
CA VAL A 181 -11.67 -5.37 4.71
C VAL A 181 -12.98 -6.12 4.90
N LEU A 182 -13.24 -7.10 4.04
CA LEU A 182 -14.35 -8.04 4.18
C LEU A 182 -14.24 -8.81 5.52
N PRO A 183 -15.36 -9.17 6.17
CA PRO A 183 -15.37 -10.17 7.24
C PRO A 183 -15.03 -11.59 6.73
N TRP A 184 -13.81 -11.77 6.20
CA TRP A 184 -13.41 -12.94 5.45
C TRP A 184 -13.36 -14.20 6.32
N ARG A 185 -13.08 -14.08 7.62
CA ARG A 185 -13.15 -15.22 8.55
C ARG A 185 -14.58 -15.72 8.73
N ALA A 186 -15.55 -14.81 8.81
CA ALA A 186 -16.96 -15.15 8.87
C ALA A 186 -17.39 -15.88 7.57
N LEU A 187 -16.92 -15.39 6.41
CA LEU A 187 -17.14 -16.06 5.12
C LEU A 187 -16.57 -17.50 5.13
N CYS A 188 -15.34 -17.70 5.60
CA CYS A 188 -14.70 -19.03 5.63
C CYS A 188 -15.44 -20.04 6.52
N VAL A 189 -16.23 -19.59 7.51
CA VAL A 189 -17.05 -20.46 8.37
C VAL A 189 -18.53 -20.49 7.96
N GLY A 190 -18.84 -20.12 6.70
CA GLY A 190 -20.18 -20.23 6.12
C GLY A 190 -21.13 -19.08 6.45
N GLN A 191 -20.66 -18.00 7.09
CA GLN A 191 -21.48 -16.85 7.46
C GLN A 191 -21.49 -15.76 6.36
N ALA A 192 -21.76 -16.18 5.12
CA ALA A 192 -21.77 -15.29 3.96
C ALA A 192 -22.79 -14.14 4.09
N THR A 193 -23.96 -14.39 4.68
CA THR A 193 -24.99 -13.36 4.93
C THR A 193 -24.50 -12.26 5.86
N LEU A 194 -23.72 -12.60 6.89
CA LEU A 194 -23.14 -11.62 7.81
C LEU A 194 -22.06 -10.80 7.11
N ALA A 195 -21.18 -11.46 6.36
CA ALA A 195 -20.16 -10.78 5.57
C ALA A 195 -20.81 -9.82 4.56
N ARG A 196 -21.87 -10.25 3.87
CA ARG A 196 -22.65 -9.42 2.94
C ARG A 196 -23.27 -8.20 3.62
N TYR A 197 -23.94 -8.39 4.75
CA TYR A 197 -24.54 -7.31 5.52
C TYR A 197 -23.51 -6.23 5.89
N CYS A 198 -22.30 -6.62 6.27
CA CYS A 198 -21.21 -5.67 6.55
C CYS A 198 -20.81 -4.84 5.32
N VAL A 199 -20.77 -5.45 4.13
CA VAL A 199 -20.48 -4.74 2.87
C VAL A 199 -21.61 -3.76 2.53
N ASP A 200 -22.87 -4.17 2.68
CA ASP A 200 -24.03 -3.30 2.43
C ASP A 200 -24.02 -2.07 3.36
N ILE A 201 -23.61 -2.25 4.62
CA ILE A 201 -23.45 -1.14 5.58
C ILE A 201 -22.37 -0.16 5.11
N ALA A 202 -21.20 -0.64 4.71
CA ALA A 202 -20.15 0.23 4.18
C ALA A 202 -20.59 0.95 2.90
N ARG A 203 -21.25 0.23 1.98
CA ARG A 203 -21.76 0.79 0.73
C ARG A 203 -22.77 1.89 0.98
N GLY A 204 -23.72 1.67 1.88
CA GLY A 204 -24.74 2.64 2.27
C GLY A 204 -24.15 3.89 2.91
N VAL A 205 -23.11 3.75 3.73
CA VAL A 205 -22.41 4.90 4.34
C VAL A 205 -21.59 5.69 3.32
N CYS A 206 -20.93 5.02 2.36
CA CYS A 206 -20.18 5.68 1.30
C CYS A 206 -21.08 6.47 0.35
N GLY A 207 -22.30 5.98 0.09
CA GLY A 207 -23.19 6.57 -0.91
C GLY A 207 -22.58 6.55 -2.32
N PRO A 208 -23.11 7.35 -3.26
CA PRO A 208 -22.64 7.36 -4.65
C PRO A 208 -21.37 8.19 -4.88
N GLY A 209 -20.99 9.06 -3.93
CA GLY A 209 -19.88 10.02 -4.10
C GLY A 209 -18.52 9.53 -3.61
N VAL A 210 -18.46 8.36 -2.98
CA VAL A 210 -17.23 7.80 -2.38
C VAL A 210 -17.00 6.41 -2.95
N THR A 211 -15.81 6.19 -3.50
CA THR A 211 -15.42 4.88 -4.05
C THR A 211 -15.21 3.88 -2.91
N LEU A 212 -15.87 2.73 -2.95
CA LEU A 212 -15.68 1.62 -2.03
C LEU A 212 -14.91 0.49 -2.72
N LYS A 213 -13.71 0.21 -2.23
CA LYS A 213 -12.91 -0.96 -2.61
C LYS A 213 -13.04 -2.02 -1.52
N LEU A 214 -13.38 -3.25 -1.90
CA LEU A 214 -13.52 -4.36 -0.97
C LEU A 214 -12.28 -5.24 -1.01
N ILE A 215 -11.52 -5.26 0.09
CA ILE A 215 -10.39 -6.17 0.30
C ILE A 215 -10.94 -7.54 0.68
N LEU A 216 -10.66 -8.55 -0.15
CA LEU A 216 -11.13 -9.92 0.09
C LEU A 216 -10.19 -10.72 1.01
N GLU A 217 -8.94 -10.28 1.15
CA GLU A 217 -7.86 -10.99 1.84
C GLU A 217 -7.57 -12.38 1.23
N THR A 218 -7.45 -12.42 -0.10
CA THR A 218 -7.29 -13.64 -0.90
C THR A 218 -6.09 -14.49 -0.48
N GLY A 219 -4.98 -13.88 -0.07
CA GLY A 219 -3.79 -14.59 0.40
C GLY A 219 -4.00 -15.35 1.71
N SER A 220 -5.01 -14.98 2.50
CA SER A 220 -5.40 -15.72 3.72
C SER A 220 -6.54 -16.69 3.48
N ILE A 221 -7.46 -16.39 2.55
CA ILE A 221 -8.53 -17.32 2.15
C ILE A 221 -7.95 -18.52 1.40
N ALA A 222 -7.07 -18.28 0.42
CA ALA A 222 -6.41 -19.25 -0.48
C ALA A 222 -7.33 -20.13 -1.35
N ASP A 223 -8.51 -20.53 -0.85
CA ASP A 223 -9.50 -21.32 -1.56
C ASP A 223 -10.15 -20.51 -2.70
N PRO A 224 -10.02 -20.94 -3.97
CA PRO A 224 -10.62 -20.25 -5.12
C PRO A 224 -12.14 -20.12 -5.06
N ALA A 225 -12.86 -21.09 -4.47
CA ALA A 225 -14.31 -21.06 -4.37
C ALA A 225 -14.75 -19.99 -3.35
N LEU A 226 -14.06 -19.88 -2.22
CA LEU A 226 -14.32 -18.81 -1.25
C LEU A 226 -13.91 -17.43 -1.78
N ILE A 227 -12.82 -17.33 -2.55
CA ILE A 227 -12.44 -16.07 -3.23
C ILE A 227 -13.53 -15.67 -4.22
N ARG A 228 -14.04 -16.62 -5.02
CA ARG A 228 -15.15 -16.38 -5.95
C ARG A 228 -16.40 -15.90 -5.20
N GLN A 229 -16.78 -16.57 -4.12
CA GLN A 229 -17.92 -16.16 -3.31
C GLN A 229 -17.73 -14.75 -2.74
N ALA A 230 -16.52 -14.40 -2.28
CA ALA A 230 -16.20 -13.06 -1.81
C ALA A 230 -16.33 -11.99 -2.92
N CYS A 231 -15.96 -12.32 -4.16
CA CYS A 231 -16.16 -11.47 -5.33
C CYS A 231 -17.66 -11.24 -5.57
N ASP A 232 -18.46 -12.31 -5.62
CA ASP A 232 -19.89 -12.23 -5.88
C ASP A 232 -20.59 -11.37 -4.83
N LEU A 233 -20.25 -11.53 -3.54
CA LEU A 233 -20.78 -10.69 -2.45
C LEU A 233 -20.51 -9.19 -2.68
N GLY A 234 -19.28 -8.84 -3.08
CA GLY A 234 -18.90 -7.45 -3.34
C GLY A 234 -19.58 -6.89 -4.60
N LEU A 235 -19.57 -7.64 -5.69
CA LEU A 235 -20.15 -7.24 -6.98
C LEU A 235 -21.66 -7.02 -6.85
N ASP A 236 -22.36 -7.93 -6.16
CA ASP A 236 -23.79 -7.82 -5.92
C ASP A 236 -24.14 -6.69 -4.92
N ALA A 237 -23.17 -6.21 -4.13
CA ALA A 237 -23.30 -5.04 -3.27
C ALA A 237 -22.97 -3.72 -3.99
N GLY A 238 -22.49 -3.77 -5.23
CA GLY A 238 -22.10 -2.57 -5.98
C GLY A 238 -20.84 -1.89 -5.41
N VAL A 239 -19.86 -2.67 -4.98
CA VAL A 239 -18.51 -2.12 -4.69
C VAL A 239 -17.85 -1.67 -5.99
N ASP A 240 -17.06 -0.61 -5.91
CA ASP A 240 -16.43 -0.01 -7.08
C ASP A 240 -15.15 -0.75 -7.48
N PHE A 241 -14.49 -1.40 -6.52
CA PHE A 241 -13.31 -2.24 -6.77
C PHE A 241 -13.34 -3.50 -5.91
N LEU A 242 -12.83 -4.60 -6.47
CA LEU A 242 -12.34 -5.74 -5.70
C LEU A 242 -10.83 -5.63 -5.51
N LYS A 243 -10.37 -5.75 -4.26
CA LYS A 243 -8.96 -5.67 -3.87
C LYS A 243 -8.49 -7.00 -3.29
N THR A 244 -7.30 -7.45 -3.70
CA THR A 244 -6.80 -8.78 -3.29
C THR A 244 -6.54 -8.86 -1.79
N SER A 245 -5.71 -7.98 -1.24
CA SER A 245 -5.15 -8.16 0.12
C SER A 245 -4.90 -6.86 0.86
N THR A 246 -4.83 -6.93 2.18
CA THR A 246 -4.45 -5.79 3.04
C THR A 246 -2.98 -5.42 2.91
N GLY A 247 -2.15 -6.38 2.50
CA GLY A 247 -0.69 -6.26 2.54
C GLY A 247 -0.08 -6.51 3.92
N LYS A 248 -0.89 -6.88 4.93
CA LYS A 248 -0.42 -7.22 6.28
C LYS A 248 -0.22 -8.73 6.49
N ALA A 249 -0.84 -9.57 5.66
CA ALA A 249 -0.69 -11.01 5.71
C ALA A 249 0.67 -11.51 5.14
N ALA A 250 0.98 -12.78 5.42
CA ALA A 250 2.16 -13.47 4.88
C ALA A 250 2.12 -13.59 3.35
N THR A 251 0.94 -13.82 2.78
CA THR A 251 0.68 -13.88 1.34
C THR A 251 -0.11 -12.65 0.91
N GLY A 252 0.32 -12.01 -0.17
CA GLY A 252 -0.35 -10.84 -0.75
C GLY A 252 -1.19 -11.22 -1.97
N ALA A 253 -1.16 -10.37 -3.00
CA ALA A 253 -1.73 -10.70 -4.30
C ALA A 253 -1.01 -11.91 -4.91
N THR A 254 -1.78 -12.85 -5.46
CA THR A 254 -1.23 -13.95 -6.27
C THR A 254 -1.88 -13.96 -7.66
N PRO A 255 -1.21 -14.48 -8.69
CA PRO A 255 -1.78 -14.58 -10.04
C PRO A 255 -3.07 -15.39 -10.08
N GLU A 256 -3.17 -16.45 -9.29
CA GLU A 256 -4.32 -17.37 -9.23
C GLU A 256 -5.55 -16.66 -8.65
N ALA A 257 -5.38 -15.96 -7.53
CA ALA A 257 -6.46 -15.17 -6.94
C ALA A 257 -6.88 -14.02 -7.87
N ALA A 258 -5.91 -13.36 -8.51
CA ALA A 258 -6.19 -12.29 -9.48
C ALA A 258 -7.01 -12.80 -10.67
N ALA A 259 -6.69 -13.99 -11.20
CA ALA A 259 -7.45 -14.62 -12.27
C ALA A 259 -8.92 -14.82 -11.88
N VAL A 260 -9.19 -15.43 -10.72
CA VAL A 260 -10.55 -15.66 -10.22
C VAL A 260 -11.33 -14.34 -10.09
N MET A 261 -10.71 -13.32 -9.51
CA MET A 261 -11.34 -12.01 -9.32
C MET A 261 -11.64 -11.32 -10.65
N LEU A 262 -10.71 -11.35 -11.59
CA LEU A 262 -10.87 -10.73 -12.91
C LEU A 262 -11.91 -11.46 -13.76
N ASP A 263 -11.99 -12.79 -13.65
CA ASP A 263 -13.05 -13.59 -14.30
C ASP A 263 -14.43 -13.19 -13.77
N ALA A 264 -14.59 -13.08 -12.44
CA ALA A 264 -15.84 -12.62 -11.83
C ALA A 264 -16.24 -11.20 -12.28
N ILE A 265 -15.25 -10.29 -12.40
CA ILE A 265 -15.47 -8.93 -12.91
C ILE A 265 -15.91 -8.95 -14.39
N ALA A 266 -15.25 -9.75 -15.22
CA ALA A 266 -15.57 -9.88 -16.65
C ALA A 266 -16.98 -10.46 -16.86
N GLU A 267 -17.36 -11.49 -16.10
CA GLU A 267 -18.71 -12.09 -16.11
C GLU A 267 -19.81 -11.08 -15.73
N ARG A 268 -19.48 -10.04 -14.94
CA ARG A 268 -20.40 -8.94 -14.57
C ARG A 268 -20.30 -7.72 -15.49
N GLY A 269 -19.64 -7.86 -16.65
CA GLY A 269 -19.53 -6.83 -17.67
C GLY A 269 -18.46 -5.77 -17.40
N GLY A 270 -17.49 -6.05 -16.52
CA GLY A 270 -16.30 -5.20 -16.35
C GLY A 270 -16.53 -3.86 -15.65
N ARG A 271 -17.69 -3.62 -15.03
CA ARG A 271 -18.00 -2.33 -14.39
C ARG A 271 -17.21 -2.09 -13.10
N CYS A 272 -16.97 -3.14 -12.32
CA CYS A 272 -16.19 -3.07 -11.09
C CYS A 272 -14.69 -3.12 -11.43
N GLY A 273 -13.88 -2.30 -10.77
CA GLY A 273 -12.44 -2.33 -10.92
C GLY A 273 -11.75 -3.47 -10.15
N PHE A 274 -10.48 -3.68 -10.47
CA PHE A 274 -9.58 -4.62 -9.82
C PHE A 274 -8.38 -3.88 -9.22
N LYS A 275 -8.04 -4.21 -7.97
CA LYS A 275 -6.85 -3.69 -7.28
C LYS A 275 -5.97 -4.82 -6.77
N ALA A 276 -4.83 -5.05 -7.42
CA ALA A 276 -3.81 -5.96 -6.89
C ALA A 276 -3.02 -5.26 -5.78
N ALA A 277 -2.98 -5.84 -4.59
CA ALA A 277 -2.30 -5.26 -3.45
C ALA A 277 -1.64 -6.32 -2.55
N GLY A 278 -0.53 -5.92 -1.93
CA GLY A 278 0.26 -6.75 -1.03
C GLY A 278 1.41 -7.45 -1.75
N ARG A 279 2.64 -7.12 -1.32
CA ARG A 279 3.91 -7.75 -1.75
C ARG A 279 4.29 -7.61 -3.23
N ILE A 280 3.64 -6.72 -3.98
CA ILE A 280 4.07 -6.31 -5.32
C ILE A 280 5.25 -5.34 -5.16
N ARG A 281 6.47 -5.79 -5.48
CA ARG A 281 7.72 -5.06 -5.18
C ARG A 281 8.50 -4.70 -6.43
N THR A 282 8.32 -5.42 -7.51
CA THR A 282 9.03 -5.22 -8.78
C THR A 282 8.06 -4.83 -9.90
N LEU A 283 8.62 -4.31 -11.01
CA LEU A 283 7.83 -4.03 -12.21
C LEU A 283 7.27 -5.33 -12.81
N GLU A 284 8.03 -6.41 -12.72
CA GLU A 284 7.63 -7.74 -13.15
C GLU A 284 6.43 -8.27 -12.33
N ASP A 285 6.42 -8.10 -11.00
CA ASP A 285 5.27 -8.47 -10.16
C ASP A 285 4.01 -7.72 -10.60
N ALA A 286 4.13 -6.41 -10.81
CA ALA A 286 3.02 -5.56 -11.22
C ALA A 286 2.52 -5.92 -12.63
N ARG A 287 3.45 -6.27 -13.53
CA ARG A 287 3.14 -6.67 -14.90
C ARG A 287 2.28 -7.92 -14.96
N ILE A 288 2.50 -8.90 -14.10
CA ILE A 288 1.70 -10.14 -14.10
C ILE A 288 0.21 -9.79 -13.94
N HIS A 289 -0.12 -8.93 -12.99
CA HIS A 289 -1.51 -8.53 -12.74
C HIS A 289 -2.08 -7.66 -13.87
N LEU A 290 -1.26 -6.78 -14.44
CA LEU A 290 -1.65 -5.96 -15.59
C LEU A 290 -1.97 -6.83 -16.81
N ASP A 291 -1.08 -7.75 -17.16
CA ASP A 291 -1.24 -8.64 -18.32
C ASP A 291 -2.47 -9.57 -18.12
N LEU A 292 -2.71 -10.06 -16.89
CA LEU A 292 -3.92 -10.84 -16.57
C LEU A 292 -5.22 -10.06 -16.77
N ALA A 293 -5.23 -8.77 -16.40
CA ALA A 293 -6.39 -7.90 -16.57
C ALA A 293 -6.63 -7.57 -18.04
N GLU A 294 -5.57 -7.24 -18.79
CA GLU A 294 -5.65 -6.98 -20.23
C GLU A 294 -6.16 -8.20 -21.00
N ALA A 295 -5.72 -9.40 -20.64
CA ALA A 295 -6.16 -10.63 -21.29
C ALA A 295 -7.66 -10.91 -21.14
N ARG A 296 -8.29 -10.45 -20.05
CA ARG A 296 -9.70 -10.72 -19.73
C ARG A 296 -10.64 -9.59 -20.13
N LEU A 297 -10.20 -8.34 -19.94
CA LEU A 297 -11.05 -7.16 -20.05
C LEU A 297 -10.59 -6.20 -21.17
N GLY A 298 -9.44 -6.48 -21.80
CA GLY A 298 -8.87 -5.70 -22.89
C GLY A 298 -8.05 -4.51 -22.41
N ALA A 299 -7.12 -4.06 -23.27
CA ALA A 299 -6.21 -2.95 -22.96
C ALA A 299 -6.93 -1.63 -22.65
N ALA A 300 -8.06 -1.36 -23.31
CA ALA A 300 -8.85 -0.13 -23.10
C ALA A 300 -9.51 -0.08 -21.71
N TRP A 301 -9.69 -1.22 -21.05
CA TRP A 301 -10.24 -1.28 -19.70
C TRP A 301 -9.23 -0.79 -18.64
N ILE A 302 -7.93 -0.89 -18.93
CA ILE A 302 -6.85 -0.48 -18.02
C ILE A 302 -6.81 1.04 -17.92
N THR A 303 -7.48 1.54 -16.89
CA THR A 303 -7.57 2.95 -16.55
C THR A 303 -7.52 3.09 -15.03
N PRO A 304 -7.19 4.27 -14.48
CA PRO A 304 -7.25 4.49 -13.03
C PRO A 304 -8.66 4.30 -12.45
N ALA A 305 -9.72 4.26 -13.27
CA ALA A 305 -11.08 3.96 -12.80
C ALA A 305 -11.34 2.46 -12.61
N HIS A 306 -10.52 1.59 -13.20
CA HIS A 306 -10.78 0.15 -13.25
C HIS A 306 -9.60 -0.72 -12.80
N PHE A 307 -8.35 -0.25 -12.88
CA PHE A 307 -7.18 -1.03 -12.47
C PHE A 307 -6.29 -0.22 -11.54
N ARG A 308 -5.94 -0.82 -10.39
CA ARG A 308 -5.02 -0.23 -9.43
C ARG A 308 -3.96 -1.23 -8.96
N ILE A 309 -2.77 -0.72 -8.66
CA ILE A 309 -1.76 -1.43 -7.88
C ILE A 309 -1.64 -0.76 -6.51
N GLY A 310 -1.96 -1.46 -5.43
CA GLY A 310 -1.71 -1.00 -4.07
C GLY A 310 -0.32 -1.41 -3.60
N ALA A 311 0.63 -0.46 -3.56
CA ALA A 311 1.99 -0.74 -3.15
C ALA A 311 2.67 0.45 -2.46
N SER A 312 3.62 0.15 -1.57
CA SER A 312 4.47 1.12 -0.88
C SER A 312 5.83 1.26 -1.56
N SER A 313 6.59 0.16 -1.66
CA SER A 313 7.96 0.18 -2.18
C SER A 313 8.07 0.25 -3.70
N LEU A 314 7.01 -0.14 -4.43
CA LEU A 314 7.01 -0.15 -5.89
C LEU A 314 7.19 1.25 -6.48
N PHE A 315 6.74 2.30 -5.78
CA PHE A 315 6.89 3.68 -6.24
C PHE A 315 8.35 4.04 -6.51
N GLY A 316 9.26 3.72 -5.59
CA GLY A 316 10.69 3.98 -5.79
C GLY A 316 11.28 3.21 -6.97
N VAL A 317 10.78 2.00 -7.25
CA VAL A 317 11.20 1.21 -8.42
C VAL A 317 10.68 1.84 -9.71
N ILE A 318 9.43 2.32 -9.71
CA ILE A 318 8.82 3.03 -10.84
C ILE A 318 9.59 4.32 -11.13
N THR A 319 9.82 5.17 -10.12
CA THR A 319 10.51 6.46 -10.34
C THR A 319 11.95 6.25 -10.76
N ALA A 320 12.68 5.31 -10.16
CA ALA A 320 14.05 4.99 -10.59
C ALA A 320 14.10 4.50 -12.04
N ALA A 321 13.12 3.72 -12.49
CA ALA A 321 13.04 3.31 -13.89
C ALA A 321 12.77 4.50 -14.83
N LEU A 322 12.01 5.50 -14.38
CA LEU A 322 11.68 6.70 -15.16
C LEU A 322 12.81 7.74 -15.17
N GLU A 323 13.69 7.76 -14.16
CA GLU A 323 14.88 8.62 -14.13
C GLU A 323 15.95 8.20 -15.14
N VAL A 324 16.00 6.91 -15.50
CA VAL A 324 17.00 6.35 -16.44
C VAL A 324 16.56 6.51 -17.91
N ALA A 325 15.44 7.21 -18.16
CA ALA A 325 15.03 7.56 -19.52
C ALA A 325 16.10 8.48 -20.16
N PRO A 326 16.66 8.11 -21.33
CA PRO A 326 17.71 8.88 -22.01
C PRO A 326 17.22 10.23 -22.55
#